data_AF-A0A9W6KBD4-F1
#
_entry.id   AF-A0A9W6KBD4-F1
#
_cell.length_a   1.000
_cell.length_b   1.000
_cell.length_c   1.000
_cell.angle_alpha   90.00
_cell.angle_beta   90.00
_cell.angle_gamma   90.00
#
_symmetry.space_group_name_H-M   'P 1'
#
loop_
_entity.id
_entity.type
_entity.pdbx_description
1 polymer ?
#
loop_
_entity_poly.entity_id
_entity_poly.type
_entity_poly.pdbx_seq_one_letter_code
_entity_poly.pdbx_strand_id
1 'polypeptide(L)'
;MRQRPFPIVTAIVFAVTAVAEVLQWTVPGWGAALERDPAGLTWGHWWRLFSPLLTQMASPGVSGTAQFVSNMLFLAVIGVGAEWVLGPRWWLAGYAVGGVAGQATGYWLEPPGGGTSVAVLGGAALLAVAVVLGRALGLAA
;
A
#
# COMPACT_ATOMS: atom_id res chain seq x y z
N MET A 1 28.75 -5.91 -12.61
CA MET A 1 27.41 -5.86 -12.00
C MET A 1 26.72 -4.60 -12.52
N ARG A 2 25.62 -4.72 -13.27
CA ARG A 2 24.87 -3.54 -13.73
C ARG A 2 24.23 -2.92 -12.49
N GLN A 3 24.63 -1.71 -12.09
CA GLN A 3 24.03 -1.05 -10.93
C GLN A 3 22.54 -0.85 -11.23
N ARG A 4 21.67 -1.39 -10.37
CA ARG A 4 20.23 -1.12 -10.48
C ARG A 4 20.00 0.33 -10.04
N PRO A 5 19.16 1.10 -10.77
CA PRO A 5 18.86 2.46 -10.37
C PRO A 5 18.20 2.47 -8.99
N PHE A 6 18.40 3.54 -8.24
CA PHE A 6 17.72 3.74 -6.97
C PHE A 6 16.19 3.73 -7.18
N PRO A 7 15.42 2.97 -6.38
CA PRO A 7 13.96 2.83 -6.55
C PRO A 7 13.23 4.06 -5.98
N ILE A 8 13.22 5.14 -6.77
CA ILE A 8 12.71 6.45 -6.36
C ILE A 8 11.23 6.37 -5.99
N VAL A 9 10.41 5.65 -6.75
CA VAL A 9 8.96 5.61 -6.50
C VAL A 9 8.66 4.86 -5.21
N THR A 10 9.35 3.76 -4.96
CA THR A 10 9.24 3.02 -3.70
C THR A 10 9.67 3.89 -2.52
N ALA A 11 10.78 4.62 -2.66
CA ALA A 11 11.24 5.53 -1.61
C ALA A 11 10.21 6.64 -1.31
N ILE A 12 9.56 7.19 -2.34
CA ILE A 12 8.51 8.20 -2.17
C ILE A 12 7.29 7.59 -1.45
N VAL A 13 6.78 6.45 -1.90
CA VAL A 13 5.60 5.80 -1.27
C VAL A 13 5.90 5.41 0.18
N PHE A 14 7.12 4.93 0.43
CA PHE A 14 7.61 4.64 1.77
C PHE A 14 7.62 5.90 2.65
N ALA A 15 8.23 6.98 2.16
CA ALA A 15 8.31 8.24 2.89
C ALA A 15 6.92 8.84 3.18
N VAL A 16 6.02 8.85 2.19
CA VAL A 16 4.64 9.33 2.36
C VAL A 16 3.91 8.51 3.43
N THR A 17 4.03 7.18 3.40
CA THR A 17 3.38 6.32 4.40
C THR A 17 3.99 6.51 5.79
N ALA A 18 5.32 6.65 5.89
CA ALA A 18 6.00 6.90 7.16
C ALA A 18 5.61 8.25 7.76
N VAL A 19 5.53 9.31 6.94
CA VAL A 19 5.07 10.64 7.39
C VAL A 19 3.63 10.57 7.87
N ALA A 20 2.74 9.89 7.15
CA ALA A 20 1.35 9.74 7.57
C ALA A 20 1.21 8.99 8.91
N GLU A 21 2.07 8.00 9.18
CA GLU A 21 2.12 7.32 10.47
C GLU A 21 2.58 8.25 11.60
N VAL A 22 3.65 9.02 11.38
CA VAL A 22 4.13 9.99 12.36
C VAL A 22 3.04 11.01 12.69
N LEU A 23 2.27 11.46 11.71
CA LEU A 23 1.13 12.34 11.91
C LEU A 23 0.01 11.68 12.72
N GLN A 24 -0.26 10.39 12.54
CA GLN A 24 -1.23 9.67 13.39
C GLN A 24 -0.81 9.63 14.86
N TRP A 25 0.49 9.54 15.17
CA TRP A 25 0.99 9.58 16.55
C TRP A 25 1.02 10.98 17.16
N THR A 26 1.21 12.01 16.34
CA THR A 26 1.51 13.37 16.83
C THR A 26 0.35 14.34 16.72
N VAL A 27 -0.61 14.10 15.81
CA VAL A 27 -1.73 14.98 15.53
C VAL A 27 -3.05 14.31 15.94
N PRO A 28 -3.72 14.81 17.01
CA PRO A 28 -5.01 14.28 17.44
C PRO A 28 -6.04 14.30 16.31
N GLY A 29 -6.78 13.20 16.13
CA GLY A 29 -7.84 13.09 15.12
C GLY A 29 -7.34 12.80 13.70
N TRP A 30 -6.04 12.80 13.44
CA TRP A 30 -5.49 12.53 12.10
C TRP A 30 -5.85 11.13 11.58
N GLY A 31 -5.70 10.09 12.41
CA GLY A 31 -6.08 8.72 12.05
C GLY A 31 -7.58 8.59 11.73
N ALA A 32 -8.43 9.15 12.60
CA ALA A 32 -9.89 9.12 12.42
C ALA A 32 -10.36 9.88 11.17
N ALA A 33 -9.62 10.90 10.73
CA ALA A 33 -9.94 11.63 9.51
C ALA A 33 -9.64 10.83 8.22
N LEU A 34 -8.69 9.89 8.28
CA LEU A 34 -8.19 9.15 7.12
C LEU A 34 -8.70 7.71 7.03
N GLU A 35 -9.16 7.14 8.14
CA GLU A 35 -9.66 5.76 8.19
C GLU A 35 -10.94 5.55 7.36
N ARG A 36 -11.30 4.28 7.17
CA ARG A 36 -12.57 3.93 6.55
C ARG A 36 -13.74 4.41 7.43
N ASP A 37 -14.48 5.38 6.92
CA ASP A 37 -15.80 5.77 7.44
C ASP A 37 -16.87 5.53 6.34
N PRO A 38 -17.67 4.45 6.47
CA PRO A 38 -18.69 4.07 5.50
C PRO A 38 -19.79 5.14 5.31
N ALA A 39 -20.12 5.90 6.37
CA ALA A 39 -21.15 6.93 6.31
C ALA A 39 -20.67 8.18 5.55
N GLY A 40 -19.36 8.44 5.56
CA GLY A 40 -18.76 9.58 4.87
C GLY A 40 -18.36 9.33 3.41
N LEU A 41 -18.70 8.20 2.81
CA LEU A 41 -18.50 7.93 1.38
C LEU A 41 -19.58 8.63 0.54
N THR A 42 -19.52 9.96 0.52
CA THR A 42 -20.46 10.84 -0.19
C THR A 42 -19.80 11.49 -1.41
N TRP A 43 -20.61 11.99 -2.33
CA TRP A 43 -20.14 12.79 -3.48
C TRP A 43 -19.29 13.97 -2.97
N GLY A 44 -17.99 13.96 -3.28
CA GLY A 44 -17.01 14.96 -2.82
C GLY A 44 -15.87 14.40 -1.97
N HIS A 45 -16.01 13.20 -1.41
CA HIS A 45 -15.00 12.57 -0.55
C HIS A 45 -14.34 11.34 -1.19
N TRP A 46 -14.17 11.34 -2.53
CA TRP A 46 -13.56 10.22 -3.27
C TRP A 46 -12.15 9.86 -2.78
N TRP A 47 -11.44 10.80 -2.18
CA TRP A 47 -10.12 10.59 -1.57
C TRP A 47 -10.16 9.55 -0.45
N ARG A 48 -11.33 9.27 0.14
CA ARG A 48 -11.54 8.22 1.15
C ARG A 48 -11.39 6.80 0.60
N LEU A 49 -11.34 6.63 -0.71
CA LEU A 49 -10.94 5.36 -1.32
C LEU A 49 -9.44 5.08 -1.14
N PHE A 50 -8.63 6.10 -0.90
CA PHE A 50 -7.17 6.01 -0.85
C PHE A 50 -6.60 6.36 0.52
N SER A 51 -7.18 7.32 1.24
CA SER A 51 -6.67 7.76 2.56
C SER A 51 -6.51 6.64 3.58
N PRO A 52 -7.35 5.59 3.64
CA PRO A 52 -7.15 4.54 4.64
C PRO A 52 -5.89 3.71 4.39
N LEU A 53 -5.28 3.79 3.20
CA LEU A 53 -3.96 3.20 2.92
C LEU A 53 -2.84 3.85 3.73
N LEU A 54 -3.08 5.07 4.24
CA LEU A 54 -2.13 5.84 5.04
C LEU A 54 -2.30 5.62 6.55
N THR A 55 -3.29 4.82 6.97
CA THR A 55 -3.55 4.52 8.38
C THR A 55 -3.08 3.12 8.76
N GLN A 56 -2.39 2.98 9.89
CA GLN A 56 -1.82 1.69 10.35
C GLN A 56 -2.24 1.31 11.78
N MET A 57 -3.01 2.15 12.49
CA MET A 57 -3.29 1.96 13.92
C MET A 57 -4.69 1.44 14.25
N ALA A 58 -5.56 1.29 13.24
CA ALA A 58 -7.00 1.13 13.46
C ALA A 58 -7.50 -0.32 13.27
N SER A 59 -6.61 -1.32 13.17
CA SER A 59 -7.02 -2.73 13.09
C SER A 59 -7.25 -3.33 14.50
N PRO A 60 -8.45 -3.85 14.81
CA PRO A 60 -8.71 -4.50 16.09
C PRO A 60 -7.77 -5.70 16.32
N GLY A 61 -7.19 -5.80 17.53
CA GLY A 61 -6.40 -6.96 17.94
C GLY A 61 -4.94 -6.98 17.46
N VAL A 62 -4.46 -5.96 16.75
CA VAL A 62 -3.06 -5.82 16.32
C VAL A 62 -2.46 -4.54 16.90
N SER A 63 -1.25 -4.61 17.45
CA SER A 63 -0.50 -3.41 17.85
C SER A 63 -0.21 -2.55 16.62
N GLY A 64 -0.62 -1.28 16.63
CA GLY A 64 -0.38 -0.34 15.52
C GLY A 64 1.10 -0.25 15.13
N THR A 65 2.01 -0.30 16.10
CA THR A 65 3.46 -0.32 15.84
C THR A 65 3.91 -1.58 15.10
N ALA A 66 3.37 -2.76 15.44
CA ALA A 66 3.70 -4.00 14.76
C ALA A 66 3.16 -4.03 13.32
N GLN A 67 1.94 -3.50 13.11
CA GLN A 67 1.37 -3.33 11.79
C GLN A 67 2.19 -2.35 10.94
N PHE A 68 2.59 -1.22 11.51
CA PHE A 68 3.46 -0.25 10.85
C PHE A 68 4.80 -0.86 10.41
N VAL A 69 5.53 -1.50 11.34
CA VAL A 69 6.84 -2.09 11.05
C VAL A 69 6.73 -3.15 9.96
N SER A 70 5.75 -4.06 10.07
CA SER A 70 5.56 -5.11 9.06
C SER A 70 5.21 -4.53 7.69
N ASN A 71 4.30 -3.56 7.61
CA ASN A 71 3.92 -2.93 6.35
C ASN A 71 5.07 -2.13 5.73
N MET A 72 5.89 -1.45 6.52
CA MET A 72 7.09 -0.76 6.03
C MET A 72 8.13 -1.74 5.49
N LEU A 73 8.37 -2.86 6.18
CA LEU A 73 9.28 -3.89 5.71
C LEU A 73 8.78 -4.52 4.40
N PHE A 74 7.51 -4.90 4.32
CA PHE A 74 6.93 -5.46 3.11
C PHE A 74 6.92 -4.46 1.96
N LEU A 75 6.58 -3.20 2.21
CA LEU A 75 6.63 -2.13 1.20
C LEU A 75 8.05 -1.94 0.67
N ALA A 76 9.06 -1.92 1.53
CA ALA A 76 10.44 -1.80 1.10
C ALA A 76 10.87 -2.99 0.24
N VAL A 77 10.64 -4.22 0.69
CA VAL A 77 11.09 -5.42 -0.05
C VAL A 77 10.33 -5.60 -1.37
N ILE A 78 8.99 -5.57 -1.31
CA ILE A 78 8.13 -5.82 -2.46
C ILE A 78 8.16 -4.62 -3.42
N GLY A 79 8.12 -3.39 -2.91
CA GLY A 79 8.16 -2.19 -3.73
C GLY A 79 9.45 -2.08 -4.53
N VAL A 80 10.61 -2.30 -3.89
CA VAL A 80 11.90 -2.29 -4.59
C VAL A 80 11.95 -3.38 -5.66
N GLY A 81 11.51 -4.60 -5.34
CA GLY A 81 11.43 -5.69 -6.31
C GLY A 81 10.51 -5.38 -7.48
N ALA A 82 9.32 -4.85 -7.21
CA ALA A 82 8.33 -4.51 -8.21
C ALA A 82 8.78 -3.34 -9.09
N GLU A 83 9.38 -2.29 -8.54
CA GLU A 83 9.91 -1.16 -9.31
C GLU A 83 11.06 -1.59 -10.22
N TRP A 84 11.94 -2.48 -9.76
CA TRP A 84 13.03 -3.00 -10.59
C TRP A 84 12.58 -3.95 -11.70
N VAL A 85 11.53 -4.76 -11.45
CA VAL A 85 11.06 -5.77 -12.42
C VAL A 85 10.02 -5.20 -13.38
N LEU A 86 9.04 -4.46 -12.85
CA LEU A 86 7.89 -3.94 -13.60
C LEU A 86 8.11 -2.51 -14.08
N GLY A 87 9.04 -1.77 -13.46
CA GLY A 87 9.16 -0.33 -13.61
C GLY A 87 8.14 0.44 -12.75
N PRO A 88 8.35 1.76 -12.59
CA PRO A 88 7.57 2.61 -11.67
C PRO A 88 6.08 2.67 -12.00
N ARG A 89 5.73 2.71 -13.29
CA ARG A 89 4.33 2.82 -13.75
C ARG A 89 3.48 1.62 -13.33
N TRP A 90 4.00 0.41 -13.50
CA TRP A 90 3.27 -0.83 -13.26
C TRP A 90 3.27 -1.18 -11.78
N TRP A 91 4.37 -0.86 -11.07
CA TRP A 91 4.39 -0.86 -9.62
C TRP A 91 3.24 -0.02 -9.03
N LEU A 92 3.12 1.25 -9.45
CA LEU A 92 2.05 2.13 -8.96
C LEU A 92 0.66 1.64 -9.37
N ALA A 93 0.49 1.11 -10.59
CA ALA A 93 -0.79 0.56 -11.03
C ALA A 93 -1.22 -0.63 -10.16
N GLY A 94 -0.33 -1.59 -9.90
CA GLY A 94 -0.62 -2.73 -9.03
C GLY A 94 -0.91 -2.30 -7.60
N TYR A 95 -0.14 -1.35 -7.08
CA TYR A 95 -0.33 -0.77 -5.75
C TYR A 95 -1.68 -0.06 -5.63
N ALA A 96 -2.03 0.81 -6.57
CA ALA A 96 -3.27 1.57 -6.56
C ALA A 96 -4.50 0.66 -6.75
N VAL A 97 -4.47 -0.26 -7.71
CA VAL A 97 -5.60 -1.16 -7.97
C VAL A 97 -5.82 -2.11 -6.80
N GLY A 98 -4.77 -2.74 -6.28
CA GLY A 98 -4.89 -3.60 -5.10
C GLY A 98 -5.32 -2.83 -3.86
N GLY A 99 -4.81 -1.61 -3.70
CA GLY A 99 -5.21 -0.70 -2.63
C GLY A 99 -6.70 -0.38 -2.66
N VAL A 100 -7.21 0.12 -3.80
CA VAL A 100 -8.62 0.46 -3.97
C VAL A 100 -9.52 -0.78 -3.82
N ALA A 101 -9.16 -1.90 -4.45
CA ALA A 101 -9.96 -3.12 -4.37
C ALA A 101 -10.01 -3.67 -2.93
N GLY A 102 -8.87 -3.67 -2.24
CA GLY A 102 -8.79 -4.08 -0.84
C GLY A 102 -9.56 -3.15 0.10
N GLN A 103 -9.47 -1.84 -0.11
CA GLN A 103 -10.24 -0.87 0.68
C GLN A 103 -11.74 -0.97 0.40
N ALA A 104 -12.16 -1.12 -0.85
CA ALA A 104 -13.56 -1.32 -1.20
C ALA A 104 -14.14 -2.58 -0.53
N THR A 105 -13.36 -3.67 -0.51
CA THR A 105 -13.73 -4.89 0.23
C THR A 105 -13.79 -4.62 1.74
N GLY A 106 -12.85 -3.85 2.27
CA GLY A 106 -12.86 -3.41 3.67
C GLY A 106 -14.05 -2.53 4.03
N TYR A 107 -14.52 -1.66 3.14
CA TYR A 107 -15.75 -0.89 3.34
C TYR A 107 -16.99 -1.78 3.38
N TRP A 108 -16.98 -2.89 2.64
CA TRP A 108 -18.11 -3.81 2.56
C TRP A 108 -18.22 -4.77 3.76
N LEU A 109 -17.09 -5.10 4.41
CA LEU A 109 -17.02 -6.08 5.49
C LEU A 109 -17.07 -5.50 6.92
N GLU A 110 -17.16 -4.18 7.08
CA GLU A 110 -17.37 -3.47 8.37
C GLU A 110 -16.28 -3.46 9.47
N PRO A 111 -14.95 -3.60 9.23
CA PRO A 111 -13.99 -3.11 10.22
C PRO A 111 -13.64 -1.64 9.94
N PRO A 112 -13.81 -0.71 10.90
CA PRO A 112 -13.12 0.57 10.87
C PRO A 112 -11.62 0.39 10.68
N GLY A 113 -10.96 1.44 10.20
CA GLY A 113 -9.50 1.48 10.05
C GLY A 113 -9.01 1.36 8.62
N GLY A 114 -7.79 0.89 8.45
CA GLY A 114 -7.12 0.87 7.15
C GLY A 114 -5.79 0.14 7.21
N GLY A 115 -5.00 0.29 6.16
CA GLY A 115 -3.71 -0.38 6.07
C GLY A 115 -3.12 -0.34 4.67
N THR A 116 -1.82 -0.09 4.61
CA THR A 116 -1.02 -0.14 3.38
C THR A 116 -0.89 -1.57 2.82
N SER A 117 -1.10 -2.59 3.66
CA SER A 117 -0.91 -4.01 3.32
C SER A 117 -1.67 -4.45 2.06
N VAL A 118 -2.92 -4.03 1.88
CA VAL A 118 -3.72 -4.41 0.71
C VAL A 118 -3.14 -3.88 -0.60
N ALA A 119 -2.54 -2.68 -0.58
CA ALA A 119 -1.86 -2.12 -1.73
C ALA A 119 -0.53 -2.84 -2.00
N VAL A 120 0.23 -3.16 -0.95
CA VAL A 120 1.46 -3.95 -1.06
C VAL A 120 1.17 -5.34 -1.63
N LEU A 121 0.08 -5.99 -1.22
CA LEU A 121 -0.37 -7.27 -1.78
C LEU A 121 -0.75 -7.16 -3.27
N GLY A 122 -1.41 -6.07 -3.68
CA GLY A 122 -1.68 -5.81 -5.10
C GLY A 122 -0.41 -5.73 -5.94
N GLY A 123 0.58 -4.98 -5.46
CA GLY A 123 1.90 -4.90 -6.10
C GLY A 123 2.63 -6.24 -6.10
N ALA A 124 2.56 -7.01 -5.00
CA ALA A 124 3.14 -8.35 -4.90
C ALA A 124 2.51 -9.33 -5.90
N ALA A 125 1.18 -9.31 -6.04
CA ALA A 125 0.45 -10.16 -6.98
C ALA A 125 0.87 -9.86 -8.42
N LEU A 126 0.95 -8.57 -8.80
CA LEU A 126 1.39 -8.19 -10.14
C LEU A 126 2.84 -8.60 -10.40
N LEU A 127 3.72 -8.43 -9.42
CA LEU A 127 5.11 -8.88 -9.49
C LEU A 127 5.20 -10.39 -9.69
N ALA A 128 4.44 -11.18 -8.91
CA ALA A 128 4.41 -12.63 -9.03
C ALA A 128 3.95 -13.07 -10.42
N VAL A 129 2.87 -12.48 -10.94
CA VAL A 129 2.37 -12.75 -12.30
C VAL A 129 3.43 -12.46 -13.36
N ALA A 130 4.11 -11.31 -13.27
CA ALA A 130 5.15 -10.96 -14.24
C ALA A 130 6.34 -11.93 -14.21
N VAL A 131 6.76 -12.37 -13.02
CA VAL A 131 7.83 -13.37 -12.88
C VAL A 131 7.41 -14.71 -13.47
N VAL A 132 6.19 -15.19 -13.18
CA VAL A 132 5.68 -16.46 -13.70
C VAL A 132 5.56 -16.42 -15.23
N LEU A 133 4.98 -15.36 -15.79
CA LEU A 133 4.84 -15.19 -17.24
C LEU A 133 6.21 -15.03 -17.92
N GLY A 134 7.13 -14.26 -17.34
CA GLY A 134 8.49 -14.11 -17.86
C GLY A 134 9.24 -15.44 -17.94
N ARG A 135 9.05 -16.32 -16.94
CA ARG A 135 9.60 -17.69 -16.96
C ARG A 135 8.93 -18.57 -18.00
N ALA A 136 7.59 -18.54 -18.10
CA ALA A 136 6.84 -19.32 -19.08
C ALA A 136 7.17 -18.94 -20.53
N LEU A 137 7.47 -17.66 -20.78
CA LEU A 137 7.83 -17.13 -22.09
C LEU A 137 9.33 -17.22 -22.40
N GLY A 138 10.16 -17.78 -21.50
CA GLY A 138 11.61 -17.89 -21.70
C GLY A 138 12.36 -16.56 -21.69
N LEU A 139 11.74 -15.50 -21.16
CA LEU A 139 12.32 -14.15 -21.09
C LEU A 139 13.18 -13.94 -19.84
N ALA A 140 13.10 -14.85 -18.87
CA ALA A 140 13.92 -14.88 -17.67
C ALA A 140 15.06 -15.89 -17.84
N ALA A 141 16.19 -15.44 -18.39
CA ALA A 141 17.49 -16.13 -18.37
C ALA A 141 18.41 -15.47 -17.35
#